data_AF-A0A957P216-F1
#
_entry.id   AF-A0A957P216-F1
#
_cell.length_a   1.000
_cell.length_b   1.000
_cell.length_c   1.000
_cell.angle_alpha   90.00
_cell.angle_beta   90.00
_cell.angle_gamma   90.00
#
_symmetry.space_group_name_H-M   'P 1'
#
loop_
_entity.id
_entity.type
_entity.pdbx_description
1 polymer ?
#
loop_
_entity_poly.entity_id
_entity_poly.type
_entity_poly.pdbx_seq_one_letter_code
_entity_poly.pdbx_strand_id
1 'polypeptide(L)'
;MDISNWHFYLALLFAAGALVTGALHIVAEYQEDQAKVYLYKPLTMILILAVAITAPQPISLFYKGAIVLGLILSLTGDVFLMLPGRLLLAGLMQFLIAHLVYIYAFGSVTHWALPSPWTLGLLLIGGGIYWLLAPYLREMKWPVVIYMVAILIMAWQALEMYTQVRQLWTLAA
;
A
#
# COMPACT_ATOMS: atom_id res chain seq x y z
N MET A 1 -6.60 27.02 -20.71
CA MET A 1 -6.08 26.23 -19.58
C MET A 1 -7.06 26.44 -18.45
N ASP A 2 -7.94 25.48 -18.20
CA ASP A 2 -8.99 25.62 -17.21
C ASP A 2 -8.36 25.59 -15.80
N ILE A 3 -8.48 26.70 -15.06
CA ILE A 3 -7.85 26.90 -13.74
C ILE A 3 -8.43 25.92 -12.70
N SER A 4 -9.51 25.21 -13.05
CA SER A 4 -10.21 24.23 -12.22
C SER A 4 -9.42 22.94 -11.90
N ASN A 5 -8.44 22.55 -12.73
CA ASN A 5 -7.76 21.24 -12.59
C ASN A 5 -6.42 21.24 -11.84
N TRP A 6 -6.09 22.29 -11.10
CA TRP A 6 -4.80 22.41 -10.39
C TRP A 6 -4.52 21.25 -9.41
N HIS A 7 -5.55 20.72 -8.74
CA HIS A 7 -5.45 19.54 -7.87
C HIS A 7 -4.95 18.29 -8.61
N PHE A 8 -5.38 18.10 -9.86
CA PHE A 8 -4.91 16.98 -10.68
C PHE A 8 -3.42 17.10 -11.00
N TYR A 9 -2.96 18.30 -11.39
CA TYR A 9 -1.54 18.54 -11.65
C TYR A 9 -0.68 18.40 -10.39
N LEU A 10 -1.19 18.81 -9.22
CA LEU A 10 -0.51 18.58 -7.94
C LEU A 10 -0.41 17.10 -7.60
N ALA A 11 -1.51 16.34 -7.74
CA ALA A 11 -1.49 14.91 -7.52
C ALA A 11 -0.49 14.21 -8.47
N LEU A 12 -0.42 14.63 -9.73
CA LEU A 12 0.56 14.12 -10.69
C LEU A 12 2.00 14.47 -10.28
N LEU A 13 2.24 15.70 -9.84
CA LEU A 13 3.55 16.15 -9.36
C LEU A 13 4.00 15.34 -8.14
N PHE A 14 3.12 15.12 -7.16
CA PHE A 14 3.42 14.31 -5.98
C PHE A 14 3.65 12.85 -6.34
N ALA A 15 2.88 12.29 -7.27
CA ALA A 15 3.07 10.92 -7.75
C ALA A 15 4.43 10.75 -8.44
N ALA A 16 4.80 11.69 -9.33
CA ALA A 16 6.11 11.70 -9.97
C ALA A 16 7.24 11.83 -8.93
N GLY A 17 7.08 12.72 -7.96
CA GLY A 17 7.99 12.86 -6.83
C GLY A 17 8.15 11.56 -6.04
N ALA A 18 7.05 10.89 -5.70
CA ALA A 18 7.06 9.63 -4.96
C ALA A 18 7.81 8.53 -5.72
N LEU A 19 7.65 8.44 -7.04
CA LEU A 19 8.41 7.50 -7.87
C LEU A 19 9.90 7.79 -7.84
N VAL A 20 10.29 9.06 -7.95
CA VAL A 20 11.70 9.47 -7.91
C VAL A 20 12.31 9.20 -6.54
N THR A 21 11.65 9.60 -5.45
CA THR A 21 12.15 9.37 -4.09
C THR A 21 12.16 7.89 -3.75
N GLY A 22 11.19 7.11 -4.24
CA GLY A 22 11.16 5.66 -4.09
C GLY A 22 12.33 4.98 -4.79
N ALA A 23 12.67 5.41 -6.01
CA ALA A 23 13.86 4.92 -6.72
C ALA A 23 15.16 5.31 -5.99
N LEU A 24 15.27 6.55 -5.51
CA LEU A 24 16.41 7.01 -4.72
C LEU A 24 16.55 6.24 -3.40
N HIS A 25 15.44 5.87 -2.76
CA HIS A 25 15.44 5.01 -1.58
C HIS A 25 16.03 3.63 -1.89
N ILE A 26 15.61 2.98 -2.99
CA ILE A 26 16.16 1.67 -3.40
C ILE A 26 17.67 1.77 -3.65
N VAL A 27 18.10 2.84 -4.32
CA VAL A 27 19.53 3.11 -4.57
C VAL A 27 20.29 3.34 -3.27
N ALA A 28 19.70 4.06 -2.31
CA ALA A 28 20.29 4.29 -0.99
C ALA A 28 20.45 3.01 -0.18
N GLU A 29 19.45 2.12 -0.22
CA GLU A 29 19.49 0.80 0.42
C GLU A 29 20.62 -0.06 -0.16
N TYR A 30 20.79 -0.05 -1.49
CA TYR A 30 21.89 -0.76 -2.16
C TYR A 30 23.27 -0.18 -1.84
N GLN A 31 23.35 1.13 -1.59
CA GLN A 31 24.58 1.81 -1.16
C GLN A 31 24.83 1.69 0.35
N GLU A 32 23.94 1.04 1.09
CA GLU A 32 23.95 0.93 2.56
C GLU A 32 24.02 2.31 3.28
N ASP A 33 23.62 3.39 2.60
CA ASP A 33 23.65 4.75 3.11
C ASP A 33 22.42 5.02 3.99
N GLN A 34 22.57 4.72 5.28
CA GLN A 34 21.50 4.84 6.26
C GLN A 34 20.91 6.26 6.32
N ALA A 35 21.73 7.31 6.18
CA ALA A 35 21.21 8.68 6.23
C ALA A 35 20.23 8.95 5.08
N LYS A 36 20.54 8.47 3.88
CA LYS A 36 19.63 8.58 2.72
C LYS A 36 18.40 7.69 2.86
N VAL A 37 18.52 6.50 3.43
CA VAL A 37 17.37 5.60 3.69
C VAL A 37 16.36 6.27 4.63
N TYR A 38 16.84 6.82 5.74
CA TYR A 38 16.01 7.54 6.71
C TYR A 38 15.35 8.81 6.14
N LEU A 39 15.91 9.39 5.08
CA LEU A 39 15.33 10.54 4.39
C LEU A 39 14.30 10.13 3.33
N TYR A 40 14.70 9.27 2.38
CA TYR A 40 13.89 8.99 1.21
C TYR A 40 12.69 8.10 1.51
N LYS A 41 12.76 7.22 2.51
CA LYS A 41 11.65 6.33 2.84
C LYS A 41 10.44 7.08 3.43
N PRO A 42 10.57 7.91 4.49
CA PRO A 42 9.45 8.72 4.95
C PRO A 42 8.98 9.74 3.90
N LEU A 43 9.91 10.33 3.15
CA LEU A 43 9.57 11.30 2.10
C LEU A 43 8.67 10.67 1.02
N THR A 44 8.99 9.47 0.57
CA THR A 44 8.17 8.73 -0.42
C THR A 44 6.77 8.50 0.11
N MET A 45 6.64 8.07 1.36
CA MET A 45 5.34 7.84 2.01
C MET A 45 4.52 9.13 2.20
N ILE A 46 5.17 10.23 2.57
CA ILE A 46 4.53 11.55 2.67
C ILE A 46 4.01 12.01 1.30
N LEU A 47 4.77 11.79 0.22
CA LEU A 47 4.32 12.13 -1.13
C LEU A 47 3.14 11.27 -1.57
N ILE A 48 3.14 9.96 -1.28
CA ILE A 48 1.98 9.08 -1.54
C ILE A 48 0.75 9.55 -0.74
N LEU A 49 0.93 9.94 0.52
CA LEU A 49 -0.14 10.52 1.35
C LEU A 49 -0.67 11.82 0.75
N ALA A 50 0.22 12.69 0.23
CA ALA A 50 -0.17 13.93 -0.43
C ALA A 50 -1.00 13.66 -1.70
N VAL A 51 -0.67 12.63 -2.49
CA VAL A 51 -1.49 12.18 -3.63
C VAL A 51 -2.90 11.81 -3.17
N ALA A 52 -3.02 11.00 -2.11
CA ALA A 52 -4.32 10.57 -1.59
C ALA A 52 -5.19 11.74 -1.10
N ILE A 53 -4.58 12.75 -0.46
CA ILE A 53 -5.29 13.94 0.05
C ILE A 53 -5.71 14.86 -1.11
N THR A 54 -4.85 15.06 -2.11
CA THR A 54 -5.09 15.99 -3.22
C THR A 54 -5.91 15.41 -4.37
N ALA A 55 -6.23 14.11 -4.32
CA ALA A 55 -7.08 13.45 -5.30
C ALA A 55 -8.43 14.20 -5.48
N PRO A 56 -8.76 14.65 -6.71
CA PRO A 56 -9.83 15.63 -6.95
C PRO A 56 -11.26 15.09 -6.80
N GLN A 57 -11.47 13.79 -6.97
CA GLN A 57 -12.79 13.16 -6.87
C GLN A 57 -12.68 11.83 -6.11
N PRO A 58 -13.02 11.78 -4.80
CA PRO A 58 -13.05 10.52 -4.09
C PRO A 58 -14.26 9.67 -4.49
N ILE A 59 -14.06 8.35 -4.61
CA ILE A 59 -15.14 7.37 -4.81
C ILE A 59 -16.18 7.50 -3.67
N SER A 60 -15.71 7.67 -2.44
CA SER A 60 -16.51 8.07 -1.28
C SER A 60 -15.64 8.76 -0.24
N LEU A 61 -16.26 9.59 0.62
CA LEU A 61 -15.56 10.23 1.75
C LEU A 61 -14.98 9.19 2.71
N PHE A 62 -15.74 8.12 2.95
CA PHE A 62 -15.30 7.00 3.78
C PHE A 62 -14.03 6.35 3.22
N TYR A 63 -14.05 6.00 1.92
CA TYR A 63 -12.90 5.40 1.24
C TYR A 63 -11.66 6.28 1.33
N LYS A 64 -11.80 7.58 1.01
CA LYS A 64 -10.68 8.53 1.10
C LYS A 64 -10.10 8.60 2.52
N GLY A 65 -10.97 8.70 3.53
CA GLY A 65 -10.56 8.72 4.93
C GLY A 65 -9.82 7.45 5.36
N ALA A 66 -10.33 6.28 4.96
CA ALA A 66 -9.71 5.00 5.27
C ALA A 66 -8.34 4.84 4.59
N ILE A 67 -8.19 5.23 3.32
CA ILE A 67 -6.90 5.21 2.62
C ILE A 67 -5.88 6.15 3.30
N VAL A 68 -6.29 7.37 3.64
CA VAL A 68 -5.45 8.33 4.36
C VAL A 68 -5.01 7.79 5.72
N LEU A 69 -5.93 7.20 6.48
CA LEU A 69 -5.62 6.56 7.75
C LEU A 69 -4.63 5.41 7.59
N GLY A 70 -4.86 4.52 6.62
CA GLY A 70 -3.94 3.41 6.33
C GLY A 70 -2.55 3.91 5.96
N LEU A 71 -2.44 5.00 5.20
CA LEU A 71 -1.15 5.60 4.82
C LEU A 71 -0.43 6.23 6.02
N ILE A 72 -1.16 6.89 6.93
CA ILE A 72 -0.58 7.42 8.19
C ILE A 72 -0.07 6.27 9.08
N LEU A 73 -0.85 5.18 9.19
CA LEU A 73 -0.42 3.99 9.92
C LEU A 73 0.82 3.37 9.28
N SER A 74 0.86 3.26 7.95
CA SER A 74 2.00 2.73 7.20
C SER A 74 3.26 3.59 7.41
N LEU A 75 3.13 4.91 7.34
CA LEU A 75 4.22 5.86 7.63
C LEU A 75 4.73 5.70 9.07
N THR A 76 3.82 5.57 10.03
CA THR A 76 4.20 5.33 11.43
C THR A 76 4.92 3.99 11.59
N GLY A 77 4.45 2.95 10.88
CA GLY A 77 5.10 1.65 10.81
C GLY A 77 6.52 1.73 10.27
N ASP A 78 6.73 2.48 9.18
CA ASP A 78 8.06 2.70 8.61
C ASP A 78 9.02 3.38 9.59
N VAL A 79 8.55 4.39 10.32
CA VAL A 79 9.35 5.06 11.36
C VAL A 79 9.74 4.07 12.46
N PHE A 80 8.81 3.22 12.92
CA PHE A 80 9.11 2.21 13.94
C PHE A 80 10.06 1.11 13.45
N LEU A 81 10.03 0.76 12.16
CA LEU A 81 10.98 -0.19 11.56
C LEU A 81 12.39 0.41 11.43
N MET A 82 12.51 1.72 11.26
CA MET A 82 13.81 2.39 11.14
C MET A 82 14.50 2.54 12.49
N LEU A 83 13.75 2.92 13.53
CA LEU A 83 14.34 3.27 14.81
C LEU A 83 15.05 2.06 15.46
N PRO A 84 16.29 2.23 15.93
CA PRO A 84 17.05 1.15 16.56
C PRO A 84 16.38 0.69 17.86
N GLY A 85 16.30 -0.63 18.06
CA GLY A 85 15.78 -1.24 19.29
C GLY A 85 14.73 -2.33 19.04
N ARG A 86 13.79 -2.48 19.99
CA ARG A 86 12.73 -3.51 19.97
C ARG A 86 11.44 -3.08 19.25
N LEU A 87 11.49 -2.02 18.44
CA LEU A 87 10.32 -1.45 17.76
C LEU A 87 9.92 -2.18 16.46
N LEU A 88 10.74 -3.12 15.98
CA LEU A 88 10.44 -3.91 14.78
C LEU A 88 9.04 -4.55 14.85
N LEU A 89 8.70 -5.17 15.98
CA LEU A 89 7.40 -5.79 16.19
C LEU A 89 6.27 -4.75 16.19
N ALA A 90 6.51 -3.57 16.78
CA ALA A 90 5.53 -2.48 16.77
C ALA A 90 5.28 -1.96 15.35
N GLY A 91 6.33 -1.83 14.53
CA GLY A 91 6.21 -1.49 13.12
C GLY A 91 5.40 -2.53 12.34
N LEU A 92 5.70 -3.82 12.52
CA LEU A 92 4.94 -4.91 11.89
C LEU A 92 3.46 -4.91 12.30
N MET A 93 3.15 -4.69 13.58
CA MET A 93 1.76 -4.57 14.04
C MET A 93 1.05 -3.37 13.40
N GLN A 94 1.73 -2.23 13.30
CA GLN A 94 1.16 -1.03 12.70
C GLN A 94 0.86 -1.22 11.21
N PHE A 95 1.76 -1.88 10.48
CA PHE A 95 1.48 -2.27 9.10
C PHE A 95 0.33 -3.25 9.02
N LEU A 96 0.25 -4.27 9.88
CA LEU A 96 -0.87 -5.21 9.84
C LEU A 96 -2.21 -4.48 10.01
N ILE A 97 -2.30 -3.54 10.95
CA ILE A 97 -3.49 -2.70 11.13
C ILE A 97 -3.75 -1.86 9.87
N ALA A 98 -2.71 -1.27 9.25
CA ALA A 98 -2.87 -0.54 7.99
C ALA A 98 -3.46 -1.42 6.88
N HIS A 99 -3.01 -2.68 6.74
CA HIS A 99 -3.58 -3.63 5.77
C HIS A 99 -5.05 -3.92 6.06
N LEU A 100 -5.45 -4.09 7.32
CA LEU A 100 -6.87 -4.28 7.67
C LEU A 100 -7.72 -3.07 7.31
N VAL A 101 -7.19 -1.85 7.53
CA VAL A 101 -7.86 -0.61 7.12
C VAL A 101 -8.00 -0.55 5.59
N TYR A 102 -6.96 -0.91 4.84
CA TYR A 102 -7.02 -0.98 3.38
C TYR A 102 -8.01 -2.04 2.87
N ILE A 103 -8.05 -3.23 3.49
CA ILE A 103 -9.04 -4.27 3.17
C ILE A 103 -10.46 -3.71 3.31
N TYR A 104 -10.75 -3.01 4.41
CA TYR A 104 -12.06 -2.43 4.63
C TYR A 104 -12.35 -1.28 3.65
N ALA A 105 -11.36 -0.45 3.33
CA ALA A 105 -11.48 0.60 2.33
C ALA A 105 -11.86 0.02 0.96
N PHE A 106 -11.08 -0.94 0.45
CA PHE A 106 -11.34 -1.57 -0.84
C PHE A 106 -12.65 -2.37 -0.83
N GLY A 107 -12.91 -3.14 0.24
CA GLY A 107 -14.16 -3.90 0.43
C GLY A 107 -15.41 -3.03 0.42
N SER A 108 -15.33 -1.80 0.92
CA SER A 108 -16.44 -0.83 0.89
C SER A 108 -16.80 -0.37 -0.52
N VAL A 109 -15.85 -0.40 -1.46
CA VAL A 109 -16.05 -0.03 -2.86
C VAL A 109 -16.48 -1.23 -3.69
N THR A 110 -15.91 -2.41 -3.44
CA THR A 110 -16.21 -3.64 -4.18
C THR A 110 -17.50 -4.32 -3.73
N HIS A 111 -18.12 -3.83 -2.65
CA HIS A 111 -19.25 -4.47 -1.96
C HIS A 111 -18.97 -5.93 -1.57
N TRP A 112 -17.70 -6.26 -1.26
CA TRP A 112 -17.27 -7.62 -0.95
C TRP A 112 -17.63 -8.63 -2.05
N ALA A 113 -17.47 -8.20 -3.31
CA ALA A 113 -17.73 -9.04 -4.47
C ALA A 113 -16.99 -10.39 -4.41
N LEU A 114 -17.56 -11.38 -5.09
CA LEU A 114 -16.97 -12.71 -5.19
C LEU A 114 -15.61 -12.66 -5.90
N PRO A 115 -14.70 -13.60 -5.58
CA PRO A 115 -13.38 -13.66 -6.18
C PRO A 115 -13.43 -13.78 -7.71
N SER A 116 -12.76 -12.86 -8.41
CA SER A 116 -12.48 -12.95 -9.84
C SER A 116 -11.45 -14.05 -10.14
N PRO A 117 -11.40 -14.63 -11.37
CA PRO A 117 -10.40 -15.64 -11.72
C PRO A 117 -8.94 -15.22 -11.46
N TRP A 118 -8.64 -13.91 -11.47
CA TRP A 118 -7.30 -13.39 -11.18
C TRP A 118 -6.83 -13.65 -9.74
N THR A 119 -7.76 -13.91 -8.81
CA THR A 119 -7.43 -14.29 -7.42
C THR A 119 -6.63 -15.57 -7.33
N LEU A 120 -6.82 -16.50 -8.27
CA LEU A 120 -6.00 -17.71 -8.35
C LEU A 120 -4.53 -17.37 -8.57
N GLY A 121 -4.24 -16.39 -9.43
CA GLY A 121 -2.88 -15.90 -9.65
C GLY A 121 -2.25 -15.34 -8.37
N LEU A 122 -3.00 -14.56 -7.59
CA LEU A 122 -2.54 -14.04 -6.30
C LEU A 122 -2.26 -15.17 -5.30
N LEU A 123 -3.12 -16.19 -5.22
CA LEU A 123 -2.90 -17.34 -4.35
C LEU A 123 -1.68 -18.17 -4.75
N LEU A 124 -1.43 -18.34 -6.05
CA LEU A 124 -0.25 -19.03 -6.55
C LEU A 124 1.03 -18.26 -6.20
N ILE A 125 1.03 -16.94 -6.38
CA ILE A 125 2.17 -16.08 -6.00
C ILE A 125 2.38 -16.14 -4.48
N GLY A 126 1.32 -16.00 -3.69
CA GLY A 126 1.38 -16.09 -2.24
C GLY A 126 1.91 -17.44 -1.74
N GLY A 127 1.40 -18.53 -2.31
CA GLY A 127 1.86 -19.88 -2.01
C GLY A 127 3.32 -20.11 -2.39
N GLY A 128 3.74 -19.61 -3.56
CA GLY A 128 5.13 -19.68 -4.01
C GLY A 128 6.09 -18.90 -3.11
N ILE A 129 5.70 -17.69 -2.70
CA ILE A 129 6.47 -16.88 -1.75
C ILE A 129 6.57 -17.59 -0.40
N TYR A 130 5.46 -18.15 0.11
CA TYR A 130 5.47 -18.89 1.37
C TYR A 130 6.40 -20.11 1.28
N TRP A 131 6.34 -20.85 0.18
CA TRP A 131 7.19 -22.02 -0.03
C TRP A 131 8.67 -21.66 -0.04
N LEU A 132 9.04 -20.52 -0.65
CA LEU A 132 10.41 -20.00 -0.64
C LEU A 132 10.86 -19.58 0.76
N LEU A 133 9.97 -18.97 1.55
CA LEU A 133 10.27 -18.48 2.91
C LEU A 133 10.25 -19.60 3.95
N ALA A 134 9.41 -20.63 3.79
CA ALA A 134 9.13 -21.67 4.78
C ALA A 134 10.37 -22.30 5.45
N PRO A 135 11.48 -22.57 4.74
CA PRO A 135 12.71 -23.08 5.36
C PRO A 135 13.35 -22.13 6.38
N TYR A 136 13.16 -20.81 6.21
CA TYR A 136 13.81 -19.76 7.00
C TYR A 136 12.95 -19.28 8.18
N LEU A 137 11.65 -19.59 8.20
CA LEU A 137 10.68 -18.99 9.11
C LEU A 137 10.76 -19.46 10.58
N ARG A 138 11.52 -20.51 10.91
CA ARG A 138 11.71 -21.07 12.27
C ARG A 138 10.48 -20.89 13.19
N GLU A 139 10.58 -20.05 14.23
CA GLU A 139 9.52 -19.76 15.21
C GLU A 139 8.51 -18.70 14.75
N MET A 140 8.84 -17.92 13.70
CA MET A 140 8.01 -16.84 13.15
C MET A 140 7.01 -17.30 12.08
N LYS A 141 6.82 -18.61 11.90
CA LYS A 141 5.89 -19.17 10.90
C LYS A 141 4.48 -18.59 11.00
N TRP A 142 3.90 -18.60 12.21
CA TRP A 142 2.52 -18.14 12.42
C TRP A 142 2.36 -16.63 12.18
N PRO A 143 3.20 -15.74 12.74
CA PRO A 143 3.17 -14.31 12.41
C PRO A 143 3.25 -14.06 10.91
N VAL A 144 4.15 -14.75 10.20
CA VAL A 144 4.31 -14.54 8.76
C VAL A 144 3.10 -15.04 7.97
N VAL A 145 2.53 -16.19 8.31
CA VAL A 145 1.31 -16.68 7.65
C VAL A 145 0.14 -15.69 7.83
N ILE A 146 -0.08 -15.19 9.06
CA ILE A 146 -1.13 -14.20 9.34
C ILE A 146 -0.92 -12.96 8.47
N TYR A 147 0.32 -12.48 8.40
CA TYR A 147 0.67 -11.29 7.65
C TYR A 147 0.49 -11.50 6.14
N MET A 148 0.92 -12.64 5.61
CA MET A 148 0.74 -13.01 4.21
C MET A 148 -0.74 -13.11 3.83
N VAL A 149 -1.57 -13.71 4.67
CA VAL A 149 -3.02 -13.79 4.44
C VAL A 149 -3.63 -12.40 4.40
N ALA A 150 -3.27 -11.50 5.32
CA ALA A 150 -3.75 -10.12 5.30
C ALA A 150 -3.34 -9.38 4.02
N ILE A 151 -2.08 -9.49 3.58
CA ILE A 151 -1.61 -8.90 2.32
C ILE A 151 -2.38 -9.48 1.12
N LEU A 152 -2.58 -10.80 1.07
CA LEU A 152 -3.29 -11.45 -0.04
C LEU A 152 -4.75 -11.02 -0.12
N ILE A 153 -5.45 -10.91 1.01
CA ILE A 153 -6.82 -10.40 1.05
C ILE A 153 -6.86 -8.94 0.60
N MET A 154 -5.94 -8.10 1.07
CA MET A 154 -5.84 -6.71 0.63
C MET A 154 -5.59 -6.61 -0.88
N ALA A 155 -4.64 -7.38 -1.40
CA ALA A 155 -4.30 -7.41 -2.82
C ALA A 155 -5.47 -7.89 -3.68
N TRP A 156 -6.21 -8.89 -3.19
CA TRP A 156 -7.45 -9.33 -3.83
C TRP A 156 -8.47 -8.20 -3.90
N GLN A 157 -8.80 -7.56 -2.77
CA GLN A 157 -9.79 -6.47 -2.75
C GLN A 157 -9.38 -5.29 -3.64
N ALA A 158 -8.09 -4.94 -3.64
CA ALA A 158 -7.56 -3.91 -4.53
C ALA A 158 -7.70 -4.28 -6.02
N LEU A 159 -7.48 -5.56 -6.37
CA LEU A 159 -7.62 -6.05 -7.73
C LEU A 159 -9.08 -6.06 -8.19
N GLU A 160 -10.03 -6.48 -7.33
CA GLU A 160 -11.46 -6.40 -7.65
C GLU A 160 -11.93 -4.96 -7.81
N MET A 161 -11.43 -4.05 -6.98
CA MET A 161 -11.74 -2.63 -7.14
C MET A 161 -11.25 -2.14 -8.50
N TYR A 162 -10.03 -2.51 -8.92
CA TYR A 162 -9.50 -2.14 -10.22
C TYR A 162 -10.33 -2.69 -11.38
N THR A 163 -10.75 -3.97 -11.33
CA THR A 163 -11.57 -4.58 -12.39
C THR A 163 -12.95 -3.92 -12.49
N GLN A 164 -13.61 -3.65 -11.36
CA GLN A 164 -14.92 -3.00 -11.33
C GLN A 164 -14.85 -1.56 -11.84
N VAL A 165 -13.88 -0.77 -11.33
CA VAL A 165 -13.69 0.62 -11.78
C VAL A 165 -13.38 0.65 -13.27
N ARG A 166 -12.49 -0.23 -13.76
CA ARG A 166 -12.17 -0.32 -15.19
C ARG A 166 -13.38 -0.66 -16.06
N GLN A 167 -14.23 -1.59 -15.61
CA GLN A 167 -15.45 -1.96 -16.34
C GLN A 167 -16.40 -0.76 -16.51
N LEU A 168 -16.55 0.07 -15.47
CA LEU A 168 -17.37 1.28 -15.54
C LEU A 168 -16.88 2.25 -16.64
N TRP A 169 -15.56 2.44 -16.77
CA TRP A 169 -14.99 3.26 -17.83
C TRP A 169 -15.23 2.67 -19.23
N THR A 170 -15.11 1.35 -19.39
CA THR A 170 -15.35 0.70 -20.69
C THR A 170 -16.79 0.75 -21.15
N LEU A 171 -17.75 0.86 -20.22
CA LEU A 171 -19.17 0.97 -20.54
C LEU A 171 -19.62 2.42 -20.78
N ALA A 172 -18.83 3.39 -20.33
CA ALA A 172 -19.10 4.82 -20.48
C ALA A 172 -18.41 5.46 -21.71
N ALA A 173 -17.58 4.70 -22.42
CA ALA A 173 -16.86 5.11 -23.64
C ALA A 173 -17.50 4.48 -24.88
#